data_AF-A0A380ZN24-F1
#
_entry.id   AF-A0A380ZN24-F1
#
_cell.length_a   1.000
_cell.length_b   1.000
_cell.length_c   1.000
_cell.angle_alpha   90.00
_cell.angle_beta   90.00
_cell.angle_gamma   90.00
#
_symmetry.space_group_name_H-M   'P 1'
#
loop_
_entity.id
_entity.type
_entity.pdbx_description
1 polymer ?
#
loop_
_entity_poly.entity_id
_entity_poly.type
_entity_poly.pdbx_seq_one_letter_code
_entity_poly.pdbx_strand_id
1 'polypeptide(L)'
;MGFILFARNIGTADDVKALTESLREVSGRDDLFIFIDQEGGRVQRLLPPLVPHYPAAAVLGKLYKKDQDKGVVQHGLCHDFMHLI
;
A
#
# COMPACT_ATOMS: atom_id res chain seq x y z
N MET A 1 -13.28 -15.40 -0.76
CA MET A 1 -13.81 -14.10 -0.29
C MET A 1 -12.62 -13.23 0.06
N GLY A 2 -12.73 -11.91 -0.03
CA GLY A 2 -11.63 -10.99 0.26
C GLY A 2 -12.16 -9.62 0.62
N PHE A 3 -11.30 -8.81 1.25
CA PHE A 3 -11.64 -7.45 1.70
C PHE A 3 -10.75 -6.43 1.01
N ILE A 4 -11.25 -5.20 0.84
CA ILE A 4 -10.45 -4.07 0.36
C ILE A 4 -10.50 -2.95 1.40
N LEU A 5 -9.33 -2.44 1.78
CA LEU A 5 -9.20 -1.35 2.75
C LEU A 5 -9.32 0.00 2.05
N PHE A 6 -10.13 0.90 2.65
CA PHE A 6 -10.25 2.29 2.26
C PHE A 6 -9.56 3.21 3.26
N ALA A 7 -9.38 4.48 2.91
CA ALA A 7 -8.77 5.48 3.80
C ALA A 7 -9.42 5.54 5.20
N ARG A 8 -10.74 5.36 5.29
CA ARG A 8 -11.47 5.34 6.58
C ARG A 8 -11.14 4.13 7.48
N ASN A 9 -10.47 3.12 6.94
CA ASN A 9 -10.03 1.93 7.67
C ASN A 9 -8.59 2.07 8.19
N ILE A 10 -7.88 3.14 7.81
CA ILE A 10 -6.47 3.33 8.14
C ILE A 10 -6.37 4.22 9.37
N GLY A 11 -5.92 3.64 10.48
CA GLY A 11 -5.53 4.32 11.70
C GLY A 11 -4.01 4.33 11.86
N THR A 12 -3.54 3.91 13.03
CA THR A 12 -2.13 3.59 13.29
C THR A 12 -1.72 2.26 12.64
N ALA A 13 -0.43 1.94 12.65
CA ALA A 13 0.06 0.65 12.14
C ALA A 13 -0.55 -0.53 12.92
N ASP A 14 -0.73 -0.36 14.23
CA ASP A 14 -1.31 -1.39 15.09
C ASP A 14 -2.82 -1.54 14.83
N ASP A 15 -3.54 -0.45 14.55
CA ASP A 15 -4.95 -0.52 14.15
C ASP A 15 -5.13 -1.31 12.85
N VAL A 16 -4.25 -1.08 11.86
CA VAL A 16 -4.31 -1.79 10.58
C VAL A 16 -4.03 -3.28 10.78
N LYS A 17 -3.01 -3.64 11.57
CA LYS A 17 -2.69 -5.04 11.89
C LYS A 17 -3.83 -5.73 12.65
N ALA A 18 -4.39 -5.07 13.66
CA ALA A 18 -5.50 -5.61 14.44
C ALA A 18 -6.75 -5.83 13.56
N LEU A 19 -7.03 -4.90 12.63
CA LEU A 19 -8.11 -5.05 11.67
C LEU A 19 -7.89 -6.24 10.73
N THR A 20 -6.70 -6.37 10.14
CA THR A 20 -6.42 -7.46 9.19
C THR A 20 -6.44 -8.83 9.86
N GLU A 21 -5.95 -8.92 11.11
CA GLU A 21 -6.06 -10.12 11.94
C GLU A 21 -7.53 -10.47 12.25
N SER A 22 -8.33 -9.49 12.66
CA SER A 22 -9.77 -9.70 12.93
C SER A 22 -10.53 -10.17 11.68
N LEU A 23 -10.17 -9.65 10.49
CA LEU A 23 -10.76 -10.09 9.23
C LEU A 23 -10.39 -11.55 8.90
N ARG A 24 -9.14 -11.97 9.17
CA ARG A 24 -8.69 -13.37 9.02
C ARG A 24 -9.46 -14.28 9.97
N GLU A 25 -9.56 -13.92 11.25
CA GLU A 25 -10.29 -14.67 12.28
C GLU A 25 -11.76 -14.88 11.90
N VAL A 26 -12.47 -13.80 11.56
CA VAL A 26 -13.90 -13.87 11.18
C VAL A 26 -14.10 -14.66 9.89
N SER A 27 -13.14 -14.63 8.97
CA SER A 27 -13.20 -15.42 7.74
C SER A 27 -12.86 -16.89 7.94
N GLY A 28 -12.22 -17.25 9.06
CA GLY A 28 -11.66 -18.58 9.32
C GLY A 28 -10.54 -18.98 8.36
N ARG A 29 -9.82 -18.01 7.78
CA ARG A 29 -8.83 -18.23 6.72
C ARG A 29 -7.56 -17.42 6.94
N ASP A 30 -6.45 -18.15 7.10
CA ASP A 30 -5.13 -17.53 7.18
C ASP A 30 -4.67 -16.97 5.82
N ASP A 31 -5.12 -17.59 4.71
CA ASP A 31 -4.82 -17.21 3.32
C ASP A 31 -5.74 -16.11 2.75
N LEU A 32 -6.46 -15.39 3.62
CA LEU A 32 -7.40 -14.36 3.22
C LEU A 32 -6.72 -13.26 2.38
N PHE A 33 -7.33 -12.94 1.25
CA PHE A 33 -6.92 -11.79 0.43
C PHE A 33 -7.46 -10.49 1.04
N ILE A 34 -6.53 -9.58 1.36
CA ILE A 34 -6.82 -8.21 1.79
C ILE A 34 -6.12 -7.27 0.82
N PHE A 35 -6.90 -6.45 0.14
CA PHE A 35 -6.46 -5.54 -0.90
C PHE A 35 -6.41 -4.10 -0.40
N ILE A 36 -5.60 -3.27 -1.05
CA ILE A 36 -5.56 -1.83 -0.84
C ILE A 36 -5.19 -1.13 -2.15
N ASP A 37 -5.76 0.05 -2.39
CA ASP A 37 -5.33 0.91 -3.50
C ASP A 37 -4.13 1.75 -3.07
N GLN A 38 -2.92 1.22 -3.27
CA GLN A 38 -1.66 1.88 -2.88
C GLN A 38 -0.78 2.18 -4.10
N GLU A 39 -1.24 3.05 -4.99
CA GLU A 39 -0.54 3.39 -6.24
C GLU A 39 0.46 4.55 -6.09
N GLY A 40 0.12 5.53 -5.24
CA GLY A 40 0.84 6.80 -5.11
C GLY A 40 0.12 7.99 -5.73
N GLY A 41 0.52 9.19 -5.31
CA GLY A 41 -0.15 10.43 -5.70
C GLY A 41 -1.59 10.50 -5.17
N ARG A 42 -2.58 10.58 -6.05
CA ARG A 42 -4.00 10.76 -5.67
C ARG A 42 -4.67 9.47 -5.17
N VAL A 43 -4.07 8.31 -5.47
CA VAL A 43 -4.62 6.99 -5.13
C VAL A 43 -3.63 6.32 -4.17
N GLN A 44 -3.73 6.70 -2.91
CA GLN A 44 -2.87 6.23 -1.84
C GLN A 44 -3.70 6.25 -0.55
N ARG A 45 -3.86 5.09 0.12
CA ARG A 45 -4.65 5.00 1.37
C ARG A 45 -3.75 5.07 2.60
N LEU A 46 -2.62 4.39 2.59
CA LEU A 46 -1.60 4.53 3.62
C LEU A 46 -0.83 5.81 3.35
N LEU A 47 -0.73 6.69 4.35
CA LEU A 47 -0.08 7.99 4.29
C LEU A 47 1.03 8.08 5.35
N PRO A 48 1.90 9.11 5.30
CA PRO A 48 2.82 9.36 6.40
C PRO A 48 2.06 9.52 7.73
N PRO A 49 2.58 8.98 8.85
CA PRO A 49 3.91 8.39 9.01
C PRO A 49 4.02 6.89 8.68
N LEU A 50 2.93 6.21 8.31
CA LEU A 50 2.95 4.75 8.06
C LEU A 50 3.84 4.38 6.88
N VAL A 51 3.74 5.18 5.82
CA VAL A 51 4.51 5.02 4.58
C VAL A 51 4.85 6.40 4.01
N PRO A 52 5.90 6.55 3.20
CA PRO A 52 6.15 7.78 2.47
C PRO A 52 4.98 8.16 1.55
N HIS A 53 4.90 9.44 1.19
CA HIS A 53 4.07 9.84 0.06
C HIS A 53 4.71 9.36 -1.24
N TYR A 54 4.09 8.37 -1.89
CA TYR A 54 4.61 7.84 -3.14
C TYR A 54 4.29 8.79 -4.30
N PRO A 55 5.20 8.98 -5.26
CA PRO A 55 4.93 9.76 -6.45
C PRO A 55 3.84 9.09 -7.30
N ALA A 56 3.06 9.88 -8.03
CA ALA A 56 2.11 9.33 -9.00
C ALA A 56 2.85 8.53 -10.09
N ALA A 57 2.25 7.45 -10.59
CA ALA A 57 2.84 6.60 -11.63
C ALA A 57 3.33 7.39 -12.87
N ALA A 58 2.65 8.46 -13.27
CA ALA A 58 3.06 9.32 -14.37
C ALA A 58 4.41 10.02 -14.11
N VAL A 59 4.75 10.33 -12.85
CA VAL A 59 6.04 10.90 -12.46
C VAL A 59 7.13 9.85 -12.60
N LEU A 60 6.89 8.62 -12.14
CA LEU A 60 7.81 7.49 -12.31
C LEU A 60 8.08 7.21 -13.79
N GLY A 61 7.04 7.19 -14.64
CA GLY A 61 7.21 6.99 -16.08
C GLY A 61 8.02 8.09 -16.76
N LYS A 62 7.91 9.35 -16.32
CA LYS A 62 8.76 10.45 -16.81
C LYS A 62 10.21 10.29 -16.34
N LEU A 63 10.42 9.86 -15.10
CA LEU A 63 11.75 9.61 -14.55
C LEU A 63 12.43 8.48 -15.33
N TYR A 64 11.74 7.35 -15.51
CA TYR A 64 12.25 6.20 -16.26
C TYR A 64 12.66 6.56 -17.69
N LYS A 65 11.88 7.41 -18.38
CA LYS A 65 12.24 7.91 -19.73
C LYS A 65 13.52 8.75 -19.75
N LYS A 66 13.87 9.42 -18.65
CA LYS A 66 15.08 10.23 -18.52
C LYS A 66 16.27 9.42 -18.02
N ASP A 67 16.02 8.51 -17.10
CA ASP A 67 17.00 7.71 -16.37
C ASP A 67 16.32 6.42 -15.92
N GLN A 68 16.57 5.33 -16.64
CA GLN A 68 15.88 4.06 -16.45
C GLN A 68 16.19 3.47 -15.07
N ASP A 69 17.47 3.50 -14.66
CA ASP A 69 17.92 2.95 -13.38
C ASP A 69 17.23 3.67 -12.22
N LYS A 70 17.20 5.01 -12.26
CA LYS A 70 16.47 5.77 -11.24
C LYS A 70 14.97 5.52 -11.27
N GLY A 71 14.38 5.33 -12.45
CA GLY A 71 12.96 5.00 -12.59
C GLY A 71 12.61 3.67 -11.91
N VAL A 72 13.42 2.64 -12.12
CA VAL A 72 13.23 1.31 -11.52
C VAL A 72 13.46 1.34 -10.02
N VAL A 73 14.55 1.96 -9.55
CA VAL A 73 14.85 2.09 -8.12
C VAL A 73 13.73 2.83 -7.40
N GLN A 74 13.27 3.97 -7.94
CA GLN A 74 12.21 4.75 -7.32
C GLN A 74 10.89 3.97 -7.27
N HIS A 75 10.57 3.19 -8.30
CA HIS A 75 9.39 2.34 -8.30
C HIS A 75 9.45 1.27 -7.18
N GLY A 76 10.59 0.61 -7.00
CA GLY A 76 10.77 -0.41 -5.95
C GLY A 76 10.53 0.12 -4.54
N LEU A 77 10.94 1.37 -4.26
CA LEU A 77 10.70 2.02 -2.96
C LEU A 77 9.21 2.30 -2.67
N CYS A 78 8.34 2.24 -3.67
CA CYS A 78 6.90 2.52 -3.51
C CYS A 78 6.07 1.32 -3.04
N HIS A 79 6.71 0.18 -2.74
CA HIS A 79 6.02 -1.07 -2.33
C HIS A 79 6.31 -1.49 -0.89
N ASP A 80 7.02 -0.66 -0.13
CA ASP A 80 7.42 -0.95 1.26
C ASP A 80 6.28 -0.70 2.25
N PHE A 81 5.20 -1.46 2.13
CA PHE A 81 4.02 -1.39 3.00
C PHE A 81 3.33 -2.74 3.23
N MET A 82 3.70 -3.77 2.45
CA MET A 82 3.06 -5.10 2.49
C MET A 82 3.14 -5.76 3.88
N HIS A 83 4.07 -5.34 4.74
CA HIS A 83 4.18 -5.83 6.11
C HIS A 83 3.03 -5.34 7.03
N LEU A 84 2.17 -4.43 6.57
CA LEU A 84 1.02 -3.91 7.31
C LEU A 84 -0.28 -4.68 7.02
N ILE A 85 -0.35 -5.53 5.98
CA ILE A 85 -1.60 -6.12 5.46
C ILE A 85 -1.44 -7.60 5.14
#